data_AF-A0AAD8I4S2-F1
#
_entry.id   AF-A0AAD8I4S2-F1
#
_cell.length_a   1.000
_cell.length_b   1.000
_cell.length_c   1.000
_cell.angle_alpha   90.00
_cell.angle_beta   90.00
_cell.angle_gamma   90.00
#
_symmetry.space_group_name_H-M   'P 1'
#
loop_
_entity.id
_entity.type
_entity.pdbx_description
1 polymer ?
#
loop_
_entity_poly.entity_id
_entity_poly.type
_entity_poly.pdbx_seq_one_letter_code
_entity_poly.pdbx_strand_id
1 'polypeptide(L)'
;MTNKTRDVDFIMIDVDELSFIYDLPTRLGKCLKSEAYADAVKLYTGAMPIFEAYGDSSFKDCKRASEQEVSKIIKILQDKYIVPDDAKPWVNKSMSDHFRSYKSRIKRDYYNTYPTDEERLSHRPEEVSLSDWKILLNYWGDEKVQEIAKKNSEARQKITETHTTGSTSFAQVAHMLRLEKLAKLEKEKQEKLGKMPVNDDGEGEGNGEEEVNVFNIFRYILHSSSRPVGVGANC
;
A
#
# COMPACT_ATOMS: atom_id res chain seq x y z
N MET A 1 -44.25 -34.22 23.15
CA MET A 1 -45.20 -33.20 23.62
C MET A 1 -44.60 -32.63 24.89
N THR A 2 -43.81 -31.57 24.83
CA THR A 2 -44.33 -30.19 24.90
C THR A 2 -43.51 -29.23 24.03
N ASN A 3 -44.23 -28.35 23.34
CA ASN A 3 -43.69 -27.27 22.51
C ASN A 3 -42.83 -26.32 23.35
N LYS A 4 -41.65 -25.96 22.83
CA LYS A 4 -41.03 -24.66 23.11
C LYS A 4 -40.62 -24.02 21.79
N THR A 5 -41.63 -23.62 21.04
CA THR A 5 -41.48 -22.61 19.99
C THR A 5 -41.48 -21.25 20.67
N ARG A 6 -40.60 -20.36 20.20
CA ARG A 6 -40.53 -18.91 20.48
C ARG A 6 -39.78 -18.51 21.76
N ASP A 7 -38.46 -18.51 21.68
CA ASP A 7 -37.72 -17.37 22.20
C ASP A 7 -37.43 -16.46 21.00
N VAL A 8 -37.90 -15.24 21.14
CA VAL A 8 -38.16 -14.25 20.09
C VAL A 8 -36.90 -13.46 19.79
N ASP A 9 -36.31 -13.68 18.61
CA ASP A 9 -35.43 -12.72 17.93
C ASP A 9 -36.27 -11.53 17.41
N PHE A 10 -36.98 -10.86 18.32
CA PHE A 10 -37.63 -9.58 18.06
C PHE A 10 -36.65 -8.50 18.53
N ILE A 11 -35.58 -8.30 17.74
CA ILE A 11 -34.80 -7.06 17.82
C ILE A 11 -35.76 -5.96 17.37
N MET A 12 -36.29 -5.26 18.35
CA MET A 12 -37.12 -4.08 18.16
C MET A 12 -36.19 -3.04 17.55
N ILE A 13 -36.23 -2.88 16.23
CA ILE A 13 -35.52 -1.79 15.54
C ILE A 13 -35.95 -0.52 16.25
N ASP A 14 -34.99 0.20 16.84
CA ASP A 14 -35.28 1.42 17.59
C ASP A 14 -35.96 2.44 16.66
N VAL A 15 -36.85 3.27 17.22
CA VAL A 15 -37.65 4.23 16.42
C VAL A 15 -36.74 5.15 15.58
N ASP A 16 -35.59 5.53 16.13
CA ASP A 16 -34.58 6.33 15.45
C ASP A 16 -33.98 5.60 14.24
N GLU A 17 -33.75 4.30 14.35
CA GLU A 17 -33.19 3.43 13.31
C GLU A 17 -34.23 3.15 12.20
N LEU A 18 -35.50 3.01 12.58
CA LEU A 18 -36.63 2.99 11.64
C LEU A 18 -36.69 4.28 10.81
N SER A 19 -36.62 5.45 11.47
CA SER A 19 -36.67 6.75 10.78
C SER A 19 -35.48 6.95 9.84
N PHE A 20 -34.29 6.50 10.27
CA PHE A 20 -33.07 6.53 9.47
C PHE A 20 -33.23 5.75 8.16
N ILE A 21 -33.78 4.54 8.23
CA ILE A 21 -33.97 3.69 7.05
C ILE A 21 -34.98 4.30 6.08
N TYR A 22 -36.14 4.77 6.53
CA TYR A 22 -37.12 5.38 5.61
C TYR A 22 -36.61 6.67 4.96
N ASP A 23 -35.80 7.46 5.66
CA ASP A 23 -35.20 8.69 5.12
C ASP A 23 -34.02 8.43 4.17
N LEU A 24 -33.44 7.23 4.19
CA LEU A 24 -32.18 6.92 3.52
C LEU A 24 -32.18 7.27 2.02
N PRO A 25 -33.21 6.96 1.21
CA PRO A 25 -33.23 7.31 -0.22
C PRO A 25 -33.13 8.82 -0.43
N THR A 26 -33.83 9.61 0.39
CA THR A 26 -33.82 11.07 0.33
C THR A 26 -32.44 11.62 0.70
N ARG A 27 -31.79 11.04 1.73
CA ARG A 27 -30.43 11.42 2.15
C ARG A 27 -29.41 11.10 1.06
N LEU A 28 -29.49 9.91 0.44
CA LEU A 28 -28.63 9.53 -0.69
C LEU A 28 -28.81 10.46 -1.90
N GLY A 29 -30.06 10.83 -2.21
CA GLY A 29 -30.36 11.80 -3.26
C GLY A 29 -29.79 13.20 -2.97
N LYS A 30 -29.70 13.62 -1.70
CA LYS A 30 -29.01 14.86 -1.30
C LYS A 30 -27.50 14.73 -1.51
N CYS A 31 -26.89 13.64 -1.06
CA CYS A 31 -25.45 13.39 -1.26
C CYS A 31 -25.07 13.35 -2.74
N LEU A 32 -25.93 12.78 -3.59
CA LEU A 32 -25.75 12.78 -5.04
C LEU A 32 -25.71 14.19 -5.62
N LYS A 33 -26.63 15.07 -5.19
CA LYS A 33 -26.69 16.47 -5.64
C LYS A 33 -25.54 17.33 -5.12
N SER A 34 -25.07 17.06 -3.90
CA SER A 34 -23.97 17.81 -3.28
C SER A 34 -22.58 17.21 -3.57
N GLU A 35 -22.49 16.19 -4.42
CA GLU A 35 -21.27 15.40 -4.69
C GLU A 35 -20.58 14.83 -3.43
N ALA A 36 -21.32 14.65 -2.34
CA ALA A 36 -20.82 14.14 -1.07
C ALA A 36 -20.82 12.59 -1.07
N TYR A 37 -20.07 11.99 -2.00
CA TYR A 37 -20.10 10.54 -2.21
C TYR A 37 -19.57 9.75 -1.02
N ALA A 38 -18.60 10.28 -0.28
CA ALA A 38 -18.08 9.63 0.93
C ALA A 38 -19.18 9.46 2.00
N ASP A 39 -20.02 10.48 2.18
CA ASP A 39 -21.13 10.42 3.13
C ASP A 39 -22.24 9.49 2.62
N ALA A 40 -22.47 9.47 1.30
CA ALA A 40 -23.41 8.54 0.69
C ALA A 40 -23.04 7.07 0.95
N VAL A 41 -21.74 6.74 0.79
CA VAL A 41 -21.21 5.40 1.09
C VAL A 41 -21.40 5.08 2.57
N LYS A 42 -21.03 5.99 3.48
CA LYS A 42 -21.21 5.80 4.94
C LYS A 42 -22.67 5.52 5.32
N LEU A 43 -23.60 6.33 4.78
CA LEU A 43 -25.04 6.17 5.02
C LEU A 43 -25.54 4.80 4.54
N TYR A 44 -25.18 4.41 3.33
CA TYR A 44 -25.62 3.13 2.76
C TYR A 44 -25.02 1.94 3.51
N THR A 45 -23.72 1.97 3.82
CA THR A 45 -23.04 0.94 4.61
C THR A 45 -23.67 0.80 6.01
N GLY A 46 -24.04 1.92 6.66
CA GLY A 46 -24.74 1.87 7.94
C GLY A 46 -26.13 1.23 7.87
N ALA A 47 -26.81 1.31 6.73
CA ALA A 47 -28.13 0.72 6.51
C ALA A 47 -28.10 -0.75 6.07
N MET A 48 -26.96 -1.24 5.57
CA MET A 48 -26.81 -2.59 5.02
C MET A 48 -27.30 -3.71 5.96
N PRO A 49 -26.96 -3.73 7.27
CA PRO A 49 -27.41 -4.80 8.16
C PRO A 49 -28.94 -4.93 8.23
N ILE A 50 -29.65 -3.80 8.17
CA ILE A 50 -31.12 -3.78 8.23
C ILE A 50 -31.73 -4.21 6.90
N PHE A 51 -31.13 -3.80 5.78
CA PHE A 51 -31.54 -4.28 4.46
C PHE A 51 -31.24 -5.76 4.22
N GLU A 52 -30.21 -6.32 4.86
CA GLU A 52 -29.93 -7.75 4.84
C GLU A 52 -30.96 -8.53 5.67
N ALA A 53 -31.32 -8.05 6.87
CA ALA A 53 -32.27 -8.74 7.74
C ALA A 53 -33.74 -8.58 7.32
N TYR A 54 -34.15 -7.39 6.88
CA TYR A 54 -35.56 -7.01 6.67
C TYR A 54 -35.83 -6.33 5.33
N GLY A 55 -34.81 -6.20 4.48
CA GLY A 55 -34.93 -5.46 3.23
C GLY A 55 -35.79 -6.14 2.19
N ASP A 56 -35.96 -7.47 2.23
CA ASP A 56 -36.83 -8.18 1.30
C ASP A 56 -38.28 -8.30 1.80
N SER A 57 -38.53 -7.92 3.05
CA SER A 57 -39.84 -7.91 3.71
C SER A 57 -40.36 -6.47 3.89
N SER A 58 -40.22 -5.91 5.09
CA SER A 58 -40.83 -4.64 5.49
C SER A 58 -40.23 -3.41 4.79
N PHE A 59 -38.96 -3.47 4.40
CA PHE A 59 -38.26 -2.31 3.82
C PHE A 59 -37.99 -2.45 2.31
N LYS A 60 -38.75 -3.30 1.61
CA LYS A 60 -38.53 -3.61 0.19
C LYS A 60 -38.48 -2.38 -0.71
N ASP A 61 -39.44 -1.48 -0.56
CA ASP A 61 -39.49 -0.28 -1.40
C ASP A 61 -38.35 0.69 -1.08
N CYS A 62 -38.00 0.81 0.20
CA CYS A 62 -36.89 1.65 0.64
C CYS A 62 -35.53 1.13 0.19
N LYS A 63 -35.30 -0.19 0.32
CA LYS A 63 -34.10 -0.87 -0.17
C LYS A 63 -33.93 -0.64 -1.67
N ARG A 64 -34.99 -0.90 -2.44
CA ARG A 64 -34.99 -0.69 -3.89
C ARG A 64 -34.68 0.77 -4.27
N ALA A 65 -35.31 1.74 -3.60
CA ALA A 65 -35.04 3.16 -3.86
C ALA A 65 -33.60 3.56 -3.51
N SER A 66 -33.07 3.06 -2.40
CA SER A 66 -31.69 3.31 -1.96
C SER A 66 -30.68 2.70 -2.94
N GLU A 67 -30.89 1.46 -3.38
CA GLU A 67 -30.06 0.78 -4.39
C GLU A 67 -30.03 1.54 -5.72
N GLN A 68 -31.16 2.15 -6.13
CA GLN A 68 -31.20 2.99 -7.33
C GLN A 68 -30.35 4.25 -7.19
N GLU A 69 -30.39 4.94 -6.05
CA GLU A 69 -29.55 6.12 -5.81
C GLU A 69 -28.07 5.75 -5.71
N VAL A 70 -27.74 4.66 -5.01
CA VAL A 70 -26.37 4.14 -4.92
C VAL A 70 -25.85 3.73 -6.29
N SER A 71 -26.67 3.11 -7.14
CA SER A 71 -26.29 2.75 -8.50
C SER A 71 -25.88 3.99 -9.32
N LYS A 72 -26.59 5.12 -9.17
CA LYS A 72 -26.23 6.38 -9.81
C LYS A 72 -24.88 6.91 -9.29
N ILE A 73 -24.68 6.87 -7.98
CA ILE A 73 -23.42 7.29 -7.34
C ILE A 73 -22.25 6.44 -7.86
N ILE A 74 -22.40 5.11 -7.89
CA ILE A 74 -21.37 4.20 -8.40
C ILE A 74 -21.03 4.51 -9.86
N LYS A 75 -22.02 4.74 -10.72
CA LYS A 75 -21.79 5.12 -12.12
C LYS A 75 -20.98 6.41 -12.24
N ILE A 76 -21.35 7.45 -11.49
CA ILE A 76 -20.61 8.71 -11.49
C ILE A 76 -19.17 8.52 -11.01
N LEU A 77 -18.96 7.70 -9.98
CA LEU A 77 -17.61 7.40 -9.50
C LEU A 77 -16.80 6.61 -10.53
N GLN A 78 -17.41 5.65 -11.24
CA GLN A 78 -16.75 4.91 -12.32
C GLN A 78 -16.40 5.83 -13.50
N ASP A 79 -17.27 6.78 -13.84
CA ASP A 79 -17.03 7.75 -14.90
C ASP A 79 -15.96 8.77 -14.50
N LYS A 80 -15.95 9.23 -13.23
CA LYS A 80 -14.96 10.17 -12.70
C LYS A 80 -13.58 9.52 -12.51
N TYR A 81 -13.54 8.25 -12.10
CA TYR A 81 -12.31 7.52 -11.82
C TYR A 81 -12.14 6.35 -12.77
N ILE A 82 -11.56 6.62 -13.95
CA ILE A 82 -11.13 5.58 -14.88
C ILE A 82 -9.91 4.90 -14.28
N VAL A 83 -10.12 3.78 -13.59
CA VAL A 83 -9.04 2.90 -13.14
C VAL A 83 -8.85 1.83 -14.21
N PRO A 84 -7.73 1.82 -14.96
CA PRO A 84 -7.44 0.76 -15.92
C PRO A 84 -7.51 -0.60 -15.25
N ASP A 85 -8.00 -1.62 -15.96
CA ASP A 85 -8.12 -2.97 -15.41
C ASP A 85 -6.77 -3.49 -14.89
N ASP A 86 -5.69 -3.19 -15.60
CA ASP A 86 -4.30 -3.54 -15.22
C ASP A 86 -3.83 -2.83 -13.94
N ALA A 87 -4.43 -1.69 -13.59
CA ALA A 87 -4.12 -0.94 -12.37
C ALA A 87 -4.95 -1.39 -11.16
N LYS A 88 -6.08 -2.07 -11.36
CA LYS A 88 -6.97 -2.54 -10.27
C LYS A 88 -6.24 -3.38 -9.22
N PRO A 89 -5.38 -4.36 -9.58
CA PRO A 89 -4.63 -5.14 -8.58
C PRO A 89 -3.77 -4.26 -7.67
N TRP A 90 -3.10 -3.25 -8.25
CA TRP A 90 -2.24 -2.34 -7.51
C TRP A 90 -3.06 -1.41 -6.59
N VAL A 91 -4.16 -0.85 -7.10
CA VAL A 91 -5.08 -0.01 -6.32
C VAL A 91 -5.67 -0.80 -5.15
N ASN A 92 -6.16 -2.02 -5.40
CA ASN A 92 -6.72 -2.89 -4.36
C ASN A 92 -5.67 -3.27 -3.32
N LYS A 93 -4.44 -3.57 -3.74
CA LYS A 93 -3.33 -3.83 -2.83
C LYS A 93 -3.03 -2.61 -1.96
N SER A 94 -2.88 -1.44 -2.58
CA SER A 94 -2.63 -0.19 -1.87
C SER A 94 -3.72 0.11 -0.86
N MET A 95 -4.99 -0.01 -1.25
CA MET A 95 -6.13 0.19 -0.35
C MET A 95 -6.15 -0.82 0.80
N SER A 96 -5.84 -2.10 0.52
CA SER A 96 -5.72 -3.14 1.54
C SER A 96 -4.59 -2.84 2.53
N ASP A 97 -3.44 -2.35 2.05
CA ASP A 97 -2.30 -1.99 2.87
C ASP A 97 -2.59 -0.76 3.75
N HIS A 98 -3.28 0.25 3.21
CA HIS A 98 -3.75 1.40 3.98
C HIS A 98 -4.73 0.96 5.07
N PHE A 99 -5.69 0.10 4.74
CA PHE A 99 -6.66 -0.40 5.70
C PHE A 99 -6.02 -1.27 6.79
N ARG A 100 -5.06 -2.13 6.41
CA ARG A 100 -4.28 -2.93 7.37
C ARG A 100 -3.49 -2.04 8.32
N SER A 101 -2.85 -0.99 7.79
CA SER A 101 -2.07 -0.03 8.57
C SER A 101 -2.97 0.77 9.51
N TYR A 102 -4.11 1.24 9.02
CA TYR A 102 -5.14 1.93 9.82
C TYR A 102 -5.62 1.04 10.97
N LYS A 103 -6.07 -0.18 10.69
CA LYS A 103 -6.49 -1.14 11.74
C LYS A 103 -5.38 -1.41 12.75
N SER A 104 -4.12 -1.52 12.31
CA SER A 104 -3.00 -1.72 13.21
C SER A 104 -2.79 -0.54 14.17
N ARG A 105 -2.96 0.69 13.68
CA ARG A 105 -2.85 1.90 14.51
C ARG A 105 -3.99 1.96 15.51
N ILE A 106 -5.23 1.78 15.06
CA ILE A 106 -6.40 1.79 15.93
C ILE A 106 -6.31 0.70 17.01
N LYS A 107 -5.89 -0.53 16.65
CA LYS A 107 -5.70 -1.61 17.63
C LYS A 107 -4.65 -1.23 18.69
N ARG A 108 -3.54 -0.64 18.27
CA ARG A 108 -2.48 -0.21 19.19
C ARG A 108 -2.97 0.90 20.13
N ASP A 109 -3.62 1.91 19.58
CA ASP A 109 -3.92 3.16 20.29
C ASP A 109 -5.18 3.02 21.17
N TYR A 110 -6.13 2.15 20.81
CA TYR A 110 -7.43 2.03 21.50
C TYR A 110 -7.73 0.63 22.03
N TYR A 111 -7.36 -0.45 21.33
CA TYR A 111 -7.69 -1.79 21.84
C TYR A 111 -6.71 -2.27 22.91
N ASN A 112 -5.40 -2.14 22.65
CA ASN A 112 -4.35 -2.60 23.57
C ASN A 112 -4.15 -1.66 24.78
N THR A 113 -4.60 -0.40 24.67
CA THR A 113 -4.44 0.62 25.72
C THR A 113 -5.35 0.38 26.91
N TYR A 114 -6.58 -0.11 26.67
CA TYR A 114 -7.58 -0.33 27.71
C TYR A 114 -7.74 -1.83 28.04
N PRO A 115 -7.82 -2.20 29.32
CA PRO A 115 -7.92 -3.59 29.75
C PRO A 115 -9.30 -4.23 29.54
N THR A 116 -10.39 -3.47 29.71
CA THR A 116 -11.77 -4.00 29.66
C THR A 116 -12.51 -3.58 28.39
N ASP A 117 -13.48 -4.39 27.96
CA ASP A 117 -14.29 -4.08 26.77
C ASP A 117 -15.18 -2.85 26.95
N GLU A 118 -15.66 -2.61 28.18
CA GLU A 118 -16.46 -1.42 28.52
C GLU A 118 -15.66 -0.13 28.32
N GLU A 119 -14.40 -0.10 28.75
CA GLU A 119 -13.51 1.05 28.53
C GLU A 119 -13.12 1.21 27.06
N ARG A 120 -12.92 0.11 26.33
CA ARG A 120 -12.68 0.14 24.87
C ARG A 120 -13.87 0.70 24.10
N LEU A 121 -15.09 0.39 24.54
CA LEU A 121 -16.33 0.90 23.96
C LEU A 121 -16.51 2.39 24.22
N SER A 122 -16.21 2.87 25.43
CA SER A 122 -16.34 4.29 25.78
C SER A 122 -15.29 5.17 25.12
N HIS A 123 -14.08 4.67 24.90
CA HIS A 123 -12.98 5.39 24.23
C HIS A 123 -12.92 5.17 22.71
N ARG A 124 -14.06 4.86 22.08
CA ARG A 124 -14.12 4.69 20.63
C ARG A 124 -13.62 5.95 19.88
N PRO A 125 -12.79 5.80 18.84
CA PRO A 125 -12.44 6.92 17.96
C PRO A 125 -13.66 7.51 17.24
N GLU A 126 -13.81 8.84 17.22
CA GLU A 126 -14.94 9.54 16.57
C GLU A 126 -15.08 9.20 15.08
N GLU A 127 -13.95 8.98 14.41
CA GLU A 127 -13.87 8.62 12.99
C GLU A 127 -14.47 7.23 12.68
N VAL A 128 -14.60 6.36 13.68
CA VAL A 128 -15.10 4.99 13.53
C VAL A 128 -16.55 4.90 14.00
N SER A 129 -17.42 4.36 13.14
CA SER A 129 -18.82 4.16 13.48
C SER A 129 -18.97 3.20 14.68
N LEU A 130 -20.06 3.33 15.45
CA LEU A 130 -20.33 2.46 16.60
C LEU A 130 -20.40 0.99 16.16
N SER A 131 -21.03 0.75 15.01
CA SER A 131 -21.22 -0.57 14.43
C SER A 131 -19.87 -1.20 14.05
N ASP A 132 -19.07 -0.48 13.26
CA ASP A 132 -17.75 -0.96 12.84
C ASP A 132 -16.82 -1.20 14.04
N TRP A 133 -16.91 -0.36 15.06
CA TRP A 133 -16.14 -0.52 16.29
C TRP A 133 -16.49 -1.82 17.03
N LYS A 134 -17.79 -2.12 17.20
CA LYS A 134 -18.25 -3.38 17.80
C LYS A 134 -17.76 -4.60 17.02
N ILE A 135 -17.83 -4.55 15.68
CA ILE A 135 -17.32 -5.61 14.82
C ILE A 135 -15.82 -5.83 15.03
N LEU A 136 -15.04 -4.73 15.13
CA LEU A 136 -13.60 -4.80 15.38
C LEU A 136 -13.26 -5.38 16.76
N LEU A 137 -14.00 -4.99 17.81
CA LEU A 137 -13.82 -5.54 19.16
C LEU A 137 -14.11 -7.04 19.18
N ASN A 138 -15.21 -7.47 18.59
CA ASN A 138 -15.53 -8.90 18.46
C ASN A 138 -14.45 -9.65 17.68
N TYR A 139 -13.97 -9.08 16.57
CA TYR A 139 -12.91 -9.68 15.77
C TYR A 139 -11.58 -9.82 16.53
N TRP A 140 -11.18 -8.82 17.33
CA TRP A 140 -9.95 -8.89 18.12
C TRP A 140 -10.10 -9.72 19.40
N GLY A 141 -11.31 -9.82 19.93
CA GLY A 141 -11.69 -10.68 21.05
C GLY A 141 -11.82 -12.16 20.69
N ASP A 142 -12.03 -12.50 19.41
CA ASP A 142 -12.13 -13.88 18.94
C ASP A 142 -10.83 -14.65 19.21
N GLU A 143 -10.94 -15.71 20.02
CA GLU A 143 -9.84 -16.59 20.41
C GLU A 143 -9.08 -17.14 19.20
N LYS A 144 -9.77 -17.51 18.12
CA LYS A 144 -9.13 -18.03 16.90
C LYS A 144 -8.24 -16.97 16.25
N VAL A 145 -8.70 -15.73 16.21
CA VAL A 145 -7.95 -14.60 15.65
C VAL A 145 -6.72 -14.31 16.50
N GLN A 146 -6.85 -14.38 17.83
CA GLN A 146 -5.74 -14.19 18.76
C GLN A 146 -4.70 -15.30 18.63
N GLU A 147 -5.11 -16.56 18.50
CA GLU A 147 -4.18 -17.68 18.27
C GLU A 147 -3.38 -17.51 16.98
N ILE A 148 -4.05 -17.16 15.88
CA ILE A 148 -3.39 -16.91 14.59
C ILE A 148 -2.40 -15.75 14.74
N ALA A 149 -2.78 -14.67 15.42
CA ALA A 149 -1.90 -13.54 15.66
C ALA A 149 -0.67 -13.93 16.49
N LYS A 150 -0.85 -14.75 17.53
CA LYS A 150 0.24 -15.28 18.37
C LYS A 150 1.21 -16.12 17.54
N LYS A 151 0.69 -17.11 16.77
CA LYS A 151 1.51 -17.94 15.87
C LYS A 151 2.28 -17.11 14.85
N ASN A 152 1.65 -16.10 14.27
CA ASN A 152 2.30 -15.19 13.32
C ASN A 152 3.39 -14.33 13.97
N SER A 153 3.17 -13.87 15.20
CA SER A 153 4.17 -13.13 15.97
C SER A 153 5.38 -14.01 16.29
N GLU A 154 5.15 -15.22 16.81
CA GLU A 154 6.20 -16.20 17.11
C GLU A 154 6.98 -16.60 15.85
N ALA A 155 6.30 -16.82 14.73
CA ALA A 155 6.94 -17.12 13.45
C ALA A 155 7.83 -15.96 12.99
N ARG A 156 7.36 -14.71 13.13
CA ARG A 156 8.16 -13.51 12.80
C ARG A 156 9.36 -13.33 13.73
N GLN A 157 9.22 -13.62 15.01
CA GLN A 157 10.34 -13.53 15.97
C GLN A 157 11.46 -14.53 15.67
N LYS A 158 11.12 -15.68 15.05
CA LYS A 158 12.08 -16.70 14.62
C LYS A 158 12.84 -16.33 13.34
N ILE A 159 12.43 -15.28 12.63
CA ILE A 159 13.16 -14.79 11.45
C ILE A 159 14.43 -14.08 11.94
N THR A 160 15.54 -14.80 11.96
CA THR A 160 16.86 -14.29 12.38
C THR A 160 17.61 -13.61 11.23
N GLU A 161 17.42 -14.09 10.01
CA GLU A 161 18.05 -13.55 8.81
C GLU A 161 17.19 -12.45 8.19
N THR A 162 17.38 -11.22 8.67
CA THR A 162 16.83 -10.03 8.03
C THR A 162 17.86 -9.47 7.04
N HIS A 163 17.42 -9.15 5.82
CA HIS A 163 18.28 -8.57 4.78
C HIS A 163 18.93 -7.27 5.29
N THR A 164 20.26 -7.29 5.49
CA THR A 164 21.02 -6.15 6.03
C THR A 164 21.43 -5.14 4.97
N THR A 165 21.15 -5.42 3.70
CA THR A 165 21.59 -4.60 2.55
C THR A 165 20.74 -3.34 2.33
N GLY A 166 19.86 -2.99 3.27
CA GLY A 166 19.08 -1.76 3.23
C GLY A 166 18.23 -1.64 1.96
N SER A 167 18.15 -0.43 1.39
CA SER A 167 17.43 -0.15 0.13
C SER A 167 18.13 -0.68 -1.13
N THR A 168 19.29 -1.33 -1.00
CA THR A 168 20.01 -1.91 -2.15
C THR A 168 19.57 -3.35 -2.39
N SER A 169 19.16 -3.63 -3.62
CA SER A 169 18.77 -4.99 -4.03
C SER A 169 20.00 -5.91 -4.17
N PHE A 170 19.80 -7.22 -4.05
CA PHE A 170 20.86 -8.20 -4.31
C PHE A 170 21.50 -8.08 -5.70
N ALA A 171 20.73 -7.68 -6.72
CA ALA A 171 21.27 -7.44 -8.05
C ALA A 171 22.27 -6.26 -8.05
N GLN A 172 21.97 -5.18 -7.33
CA GLN A 172 22.87 -4.04 -7.18
C GLN A 172 24.11 -4.41 -6.38
N VAL A 173 23.95 -5.18 -5.31
CA VAL A 173 25.07 -5.66 -4.47
C VAL A 173 25.99 -6.57 -5.29
N ALA A 174 25.43 -7.51 -6.04
CA ALA A 174 26.19 -8.37 -6.94
C ALA A 174 26.92 -7.57 -8.03
N HIS A 175 26.28 -6.53 -8.57
CA HIS A 175 26.91 -5.63 -9.54
C HIS A 175 28.10 -4.86 -8.94
N MET A 176 27.92 -4.27 -7.75
CA MET A 176 29.01 -3.58 -7.03
C MET A 176 30.19 -4.51 -6.76
N LEU A 177 29.94 -5.72 -6.27
CA LEU A 177 30.98 -6.73 -6.02
C LEU A 177 31.72 -7.14 -7.30
N ARG A 178 31.03 -7.22 -8.44
CA ARG A 178 31.68 -7.47 -9.74
C ARG A 178 32.59 -6.32 -10.13
N LEU A 179 32.14 -5.07 -9.98
CA LEU A 179 32.95 -3.88 -10.29
C LEU A 179 34.21 -3.82 -9.41
N GLU A 180 34.08 -4.08 -8.10
CA GLU A 180 35.22 -4.13 -7.19
C GLU A 180 36.23 -5.22 -7.57
N LYS A 181 35.74 -6.40 -7.96
CA LYS A 181 36.60 -7.50 -8.41
C LYS A 181 37.37 -7.13 -9.69
N LEU A 182 36.70 -6.50 -10.65
CA LEU A 182 37.35 -6.02 -11.88
C LEU A 182 38.41 -4.96 -11.58
N ALA A 183 38.11 -4.02 -10.68
CA ALA A 183 39.07 -2.98 -10.27
C ALA A 183 40.32 -3.55 -9.58
N LYS A 184 40.18 -4.62 -8.78
CA LYS A 184 41.33 -5.33 -8.20
C LYS A 184 42.18 -6.01 -9.26
N LEU A 185 41.56 -6.68 -10.22
CA LEU A 185 42.26 -7.34 -11.34
C LEU A 185 42.99 -6.32 -12.23
N GLU A 186 42.42 -5.13 -12.44
CA GLU A 186 43.04 -4.02 -13.16
C GLU A 186 44.34 -3.57 -12.47
N LYS A 187 44.28 -3.36 -11.14
CA LYS A 187 45.45 -2.96 -10.33
C LYS A 187 46.56 -4.02 -10.35
N GLU A 188 46.21 -5.29 -10.23
CA GLU A 188 47.19 -6.39 -10.29
C GLU A 188 47.86 -6.51 -11.66
N LYS A 189 47.13 -6.24 -12.75
CA LYS A 189 47.71 -6.19 -14.11
C LYS A 189 48.70 -5.04 -14.26
N GLN A 190 48.35 -3.85 -13.77
CA GLN A 190 49.21 -2.67 -13.81
C GLN A 190 50.49 -2.86 -12.96
N GLU A 191 50.37 -3.48 -11.79
CA GLU A 191 51.53 -3.77 -10.93
C GLU A 191 52.48 -4.81 -11.53
N LYS A 192 51.95 -5.81 -12.26
CA LYS A 192 52.77 -6.79 -12.99
C LYS A 192 53.45 -6.20 -14.22
N LEU A 193 52.82 -5.23 -14.89
CA LEU A 193 53.40 -4.55 -16.05
C LEU A 193 54.54 -3.59 -15.65
N GLY A 194 54.48 -3.01 -14.44
CA GLY A 194 55.52 -2.12 -13.90
C GLY A 194 56.79 -2.81 -13.36
N LYS A 195 56.91 -4.14 -13.41
CA LYS A 195 58.05 -4.91 -12.87
C LYS A 195 58.84 -5.71 -13.91
N MET A 196 58.73 -5.40 -15.21
CA MET A 196 59.67 -5.95 -16.21
C MET A 196 61.07 -5.34 -15.99
N PRO A 197 62.15 -6.13 -15.92
CA PRO A 197 63.49 -5.60 -15.76
C PRO A 197 63.91 -4.82 -17.01
N VAL A 198 64.39 -3.59 -16.79
CA VAL A 198 65.10 -2.81 -17.81
C VAL A 198 66.49 -3.42 -17.91
N ASN A 199 66.81 -4.06 -19.03
CA ASN A 199 68.19 -4.37 -19.39
C ASN A 199 68.75 -3.15 -20.11
N ASP A 200 69.65 -2.42 -19.43
CA ASP A 200 70.57 -1.48 -20.07
C ASP A 200 71.62 -2.31 -20.81
N ASP A 201 71.65 -2.20 -22.14
CA ASP A 201 72.82 -2.37 -23.01
C ASP A 201 72.43 -1.76 -24.38
N GLY A 202 72.91 -0.55 -24.68
CA GLY A 202 72.56 0.20 -25.89
C GLY A 202 73.44 -0.10 -27.10
N GLU A 203 72.89 0.08 -28.30
CA GLU A 203 73.38 0.92 -29.41
C GLU A 203 72.40 0.82 -30.59
N GLY A 204 72.20 1.95 -31.30
CA GLY A 204 71.02 2.20 -32.12
C GLY A 204 71.13 1.83 -33.60
N GLU A 205 70.00 2.00 -34.29
CA GLU A 205 69.87 2.69 -35.59
C GLU A 205 68.39 2.74 -35.97
N GLY A 206 67.97 3.90 -36.49
CA GLY A 206 66.56 4.22 -36.70
C GLY A 206 65.93 3.55 -37.92
N ASN A 207 64.60 3.46 -37.87
CA ASN A 207 63.74 3.75 -39.00
C ASN A 207 62.37 4.16 -38.45
N GLY A 208 61.92 5.35 -38.84
CA GLY A 208 60.61 5.86 -38.51
C GLY A 208 59.56 5.14 -39.35
N GLU A 209 58.57 4.56 -38.67
CA GLU A 209 57.22 4.41 -39.19
C GLU A 209 56.27 4.85 -38.08
N GLU A 210 55.68 6.03 -38.27
CA GLU A 210 54.55 6.52 -37.50
C GLU A 210 53.36 5.59 -37.73
N GLU A 211 53.18 4.57 -36.89
CA GLU A 211 51.85 4.00 -36.73
C GLU A 211 51.00 5.00 -35.95
N VAL A 212 50.33 5.87 -36.71
CA VAL A 212 49.15 6.63 -36.29
C VAL A 212 48.12 5.67 -35.69
N ASN A 213 48.18 5.51 -34.37
CA ASN A 213 47.22 4.67 -33.66
C ASN A 213 45.84 5.32 -33.75
N VAL A 214 44.97 4.71 -34.55
CA VAL A 214 43.56 5.08 -34.80
C VAL A 214 42.78 5.31 -33.48
N PHE A 215 43.20 4.70 -32.37
CA PHE A 215 42.60 4.97 -31.05
C PHE A 215 42.86 6.39 -30.51
N ASN A 216 43.99 7.03 -30.84
CA ASN A 216 44.28 8.39 -30.39
C ASN A 216 43.50 9.45 -31.18
N ILE A 217 43.11 9.17 -32.43
CA ILE A 217 42.21 10.03 -33.22
C ILE A 217 40.78 10.01 -32.64
N PHE A 218 40.29 8.83 -32.21
CA PHE A 218 38.96 8.73 -31.57
C PHE A 218 38.86 9.45 -30.22
N ARG A 219 39.98 9.56 -29.48
CA ARG A 219 40.03 10.28 -28.20
C ARG A 219 39.93 11.80 -28.37
N TYR A 220 40.46 12.34 -29.47
CA TYR A 220 40.48 13.78 -29.77
C TYR A 220 39.12 14.31 -30.27
N ILE A 221 38.33 13.46 -30.96
CA ILE A 221 37.01 13.86 -31.50
C ILE A 221 35.92 13.94 -30.41
N LEU A 222 35.94 13.08 -29.39
CA LEU A 222 34.92 13.08 -28.34
C LEU A 222 35.11 14.11 -27.21
N HIS A 223 36.31 14.70 -27.08
CA HIS A 223 36.61 15.71 -26.04
C HIS A 223 36.58 17.17 -26.55
N SER A 224 36.37 17.39 -27.85
CA SER A 224 36.41 18.72 -28.47
C SER A 224 35.03 19.39 -28.62
N SER A 225 33.92 18.67 -28.41
CA SER A 225 32.57 19.25 -28.39
C SER A 225 32.10 19.53 -26.96
N SER A 226 32.69 20.60 -26.41
CA SER A 226 32.06 21.63 -25.57
C SER A 226 31.42 21.29 -24.21
N ARG A 227 32.12 21.75 -23.16
CA ARG A 227 31.55 22.31 -21.92
C ARG A 227 30.89 23.71 -22.19
N PRO A 228 30.62 24.57 -21.18
CA PRO A 228 29.35 24.77 -20.48
C PRO A 228 28.78 26.20 -20.67
N VAL A 229 27.52 26.46 -20.31
CA VAL A 229 27.08 27.82 -19.94
C VAL A 229 26.22 27.72 -18.69
N GLY A 230 26.63 28.45 -17.65
CA GLY A 230 25.94 28.50 -16.37
C GLY A 230 25.02 29.72 -16.22
N VAL A 231 24.57 29.85 -14.97
CA VAL A 231 24.03 31.03 -14.29
C VAL A 231 22.51 31.27 -14.42
N GLY A 232 21.83 31.15 -13.27
CA GLY A 232 21.06 32.29 -12.75
C GLY A 232 19.56 32.12 -12.49
N ALA A 233 19.24 32.07 -11.19
CA ALA A 233 18.14 32.79 -10.52
C ALA A 233 16.67 32.27 -10.56
N ASN A 234 16.24 31.92 -9.35
CA ASN A 234 14.97 32.27 -8.67
C ASN A 234 13.64 31.60 -9.06
N CYS A 235 12.88 31.40 -7.96
CA CYS A 235 11.49 30.93 -7.79
C CYS A 235 11.33 29.42 -7.61
#